data_AF-A0A1H2R3N0-F1
#
_entry.id   AF-A0A1H2R3N0-F1
#
_cell.length_a   1.000
_cell.length_b   1.000
_cell.length_c   1.000
_cell.angle_alpha   90.00
_cell.angle_beta   90.00
_cell.angle_gamma   90.00
#
_symmetry.space_group_name_H-M   'P 1'
#
loop_
_entity.id
_entity.type
_entity.pdbx_description
1 polymer ?
#
loop_
_entity_poly.entity_id
_entity_poly.type
_entity_poly.pdbx_seq_one_letter_code
_entity_poly.pdbx_strand_id
1 'polypeptide(L)'
;MAQEPDFSQEGLKGYRVRPLHFAGESVEVYQEDEMAVLVQVTTSAMAAEATLKEENVPEWLWGIGMDYLKQGQPEERKRLVITVQDVTDGEVNKAYDNLLRDFEAPFS
;
A
#
# COMPACT_ATOMS: atom_id res chain seq x y z
N MET A 1 -24.59 -1.95 -4.85
CA MET A 1 -24.03 -0.73 -5.46
C MET A 1 -22.52 -0.86 -5.31
N ALA A 2 -21.74 -0.76 -6.38
CA ALA A 2 -20.28 -0.81 -6.28
C ALA A 2 -19.79 0.45 -5.54
N GLN A 3 -18.82 0.29 -4.65
CA GLN A 3 -18.19 1.40 -3.95
C GLN A 3 -17.45 2.28 -4.98
N GLU A 4 -17.61 3.60 -4.91
CA GLU A 4 -16.80 4.53 -5.70
C GLU A 4 -15.35 4.50 -5.18
N PRO A 5 -14.35 4.56 -6.07
CA PRO A 5 -12.95 4.53 -5.64
C PRO A 5 -12.57 5.83 -4.93
N ASP A 6 -11.74 5.71 -3.89
CA ASP A 6 -11.15 6.85 -3.18
C ASP A 6 -10.11 7.58 -4.03
N PHE A 7 -9.45 6.86 -4.95
CA PHE A 7 -8.43 7.38 -5.86
C PHE A 7 -8.65 6.82 -7.26
N SER A 8 -8.36 7.60 -8.30
CA SER A 8 -8.36 7.09 -9.68
C SER A 8 -7.31 7.78 -10.53
N GLN A 9 -6.59 7.00 -11.33
CA GLN A 9 -5.60 7.50 -12.29
C GLN A 9 -5.41 6.49 -13.41
N GLU A 10 -5.49 6.92 -14.67
CA GLU A 10 -5.09 6.10 -15.83
C GLU A 10 -5.72 4.68 -15.89
N GLY A 11 -6.98 4.55 -15.45
CA GLY A 11 -7.69 3.26 -15.41
C GLY A 11 -7.43 2.41 -14.16
N LEU A 12 -6.52 2.84 -13.28
CA LEU A 12 -6.32 2.29 -11.94
C LEU A 12 -7.29 2.92 -10.95
N LYS A 13 -7.78 2.11 -10.02
CA LYS A 13 -8.72 2.51 -8.96
C LYS A 13 -8.12 2.17 -7.60
N GLY A 14 -8.08 3.13 -6.69
CA GLY A 14 -7.61 2.97 -5.32
C GLY A 14 -8.76 2.96 -4.33
N TYR A 15 -8.76 2.01 -3.40
CA TYR A 15 -9.77 1.87 -2.35
C TYR A 15 -9.10 1.82 -0.99
N ARG A 16 -9.55 2.67 -0.07
CA ARG A 16 -9.15 2.61 1.33
C ARG A 16 -9.74 1.36 1.95
N VAL A 17 -8.91 0.55 2.57
CA VAL A 17 -9.34 -0.65 3.28
C VAL A 17 -8.81 -0.64 4.69
N ARG A 18 -9.60 -1.19 5.62
CA ARG A 18 -9.21 -1.37 7.02
C ARG A 18 -9.21 -2.85 7.34
N PRO A 19 -8.06 -3.54 7.18
CA PRO A 19 -7.98 -4.96 7.45
C PRO A 19 -8.18 -5.24 8.94
N LEU A 20 -9.05 -6.20 9.27
CA LEU A 20 -9.41 -6.55 10.66
C LEU A 20 -8.19 -6.94 11.54
N HIS A 21 -7.14 -7.48 10.94
CA HIS A 21 -5.95 -8.00 11.63
C HIS A 21 -4.67 -7.19 11.35
N PHE A 22 -4.81 -5.96 10.85
CA PHE A 22 -3.66 -5.09 10.56
C PHE A 22 -3.75 -3.79 11.35
N ALA A 23 -2.75 -3.52 12.18
CA ALA A 23 -2.64 -2.26 12.92
C ALA A 23 -1.98 -1.19 12.05
N GLY A 24 -2.80 -0.52 11.23
CA GLY A 24 -2.33 0.52 10.33
C GLY A 24 -3.36 0.90 9.27
N GLU A 25 -2.90 1.62 8.25
CA GLU A 25 -3.71 2.05 7.11
C GLU A 25 -3.37 1.20 5.87
N SER A 26 -4.31 1.11 4.95
CA SER A 26 -4.16 0.28 3.74
C SER A 26 -4.93 0.84 2.55
N VAL A 27 -4.34 0.69 1.38
CA VAL A 27 -4.95 1.02 0.09
C VAL A 27 -4.80 -0.17 -0.84
N GLU A 28 -5.92 -0.64 -1.38
CA GLU A 28 -5.93 -1.60 -2.49
C GLU A 28 -5.96 -0.83 -3.81
N VAL A 29 -5.13 -1.25 -4.76
CA VAL A 29 -5.07 -0.71 -6.11
C VAL A 29 -5.53 -1.80 -7.08
N TYR A 30 -6.56 -1.47 -7.85
CA TYR A 30 -7.16 -2.33 -8.84
C TYR A 30 -6.85 -1.82 -10.24
N GLN A 31 -6.60 -2.76 -11.15
CA GLN A 31 -6.56 -2.52 -12.58
C GLN A 31 -7.72 -3.30 -13.21
N GLU A 32 -8.58 -2.59 -13.94
CA GLU A 32 -9.86 -3.12 -14.41
C GLU A 32 -10.74 -3.59 -13.23
N ASP A 33 -10.77 -4.90 -12.99
CA ASP A 33 -11.49 -5.57 -11.89
C ASP A 33 -10.59 -6.51 -11.07
N GLU A 34 -9.27 -6.51 -11.32
CA GLU A 34 -8.30 -7.33 -10.59
C GLU A 34 -7.45 -6.47 -9.65
N MET A 35 -7.25 -6.95 -8.42
CA MET A 35 -6.38 -6.28 -7.45
C MET A 35 -4.92 -6.48 -7.87
N ALA A 36 -4.26 -5.40 -8.29
CA ALA A 36 -2.87 -5.40 -8.71
C ALA A 36 -1.91 -5.31 -7.51
N VAL A 37 -2.17 -4.38 -6.57
CA VAL A 37 -1.32 -4.21 -5.39
C VAL A 37 -2.13 -3.78 -4.16
N LEU A 38 -1.82 -4.37 -3.01
CA LEU A 38 -2.22 -3.91 -1.69
C LEU A 38 -1.03 -3.20 -1.04
N VAL A 39 -1.18 -1.94 -0.68
CA VAL A 39 -0.15 -1.16 0.02
C VAL A 39 -0.61 -0.91 1.45
N GLN A 40 0.24 -1.22 2.41
CA GLN A 40 -0.07 -1.12 3.83
C GLN A 40 1.05 -0.42 4.58
N VAL A 41 0.70 0.32 5.62
CA VAL A 41 1.67 0.93 6.53
C VAL A 41 1.25 0.74 7.98
N THR A 42 2.16 0.22 8.79
CA THR A 42 1.91 0.02 10.22
C THR A 42 1.81 1.35 10.97
N THR A 43 1.04 1.41 12.05
CA THR A 43 0.97 2.62 12.89
C THR A 43 2.34 3.09 13.39
N SER A 44 3.24 2.17 13.72
CA SER A 44 4.61 2.51 14.10
C SER A 44 5.43 3.15 12.98
N ALA A 45 5.23 2.73 11.73
CA ALA A 45 5.90 3.33 10.58
C ALA A 45 5.35 4.73 10.29
N MET A 46 4.03 4.92 10.38
CA MET A 46 3.41 6.23 10.24
C MET A 46 3.94 7.24 11.25
N ALA A 47 4.17 6.82 12.50
CA ALA A 47 4.72 7.69 13.54
C ALA A 47 6.21 7.99 13.37
N ALA A 48 6.94 7.15 12.64
CA ALA A 48 8.38 7.30 12.40
C ALA A 48 8.70 8.12 11.15
N GLU A 49 7.80 8.13 10.17
CA GLU A 49 7.95 8.91 8.95
C GLU A 49 7.59 10.38 9.21
N ALA A 50 8.48 11.30 8.84
CA ALA A 50 8.44 12.68 9.31
C ALA A 50 7.40 13.57 8.60
N THR A 51 6.95 13.16 7.42
CA THR A 51 6.07 13.93 6.52
C THR A 51 4.61 13.46 6.57
N LEU A 52 4.38 12.27 7.11
CA LEU A 52 3.09 11.62 7.25
C LEU A 52 2.29 12.23 8.40
N LYS A 53 1.06 12.60 8.06
CA LYS A 53 -0.01 12.95 8.98
C LYS A 53 -1.16 11.99 8.72
N GLU A 54 -1.91 11.62 9.75
CA GLU A 54 -3.00 10.64 9.62
C GLU A 54 -3.95 10.92 8.42
N GLU A 55 -4.23 12.19 8.15
CA GLU A 55 -5.08 12.66 7.05
C GLU A 55 -4.51 12.41 5.63
N ASN A 56 -3.19 12.36 5.46
CA ASN A 56 -2.53 12.20 4.15
C ASN A 56 -2.01 10.77 3.91
N VAL A 57 -2.09 9.88 4.90
CA VAL A 57 -1.63 8.49 4.77
C VAL A 57 -2.25 7.78 3.56
N PRO A 58 -3.58 7.87 3.31
CA PRO A 58 -4.18 7.14 2.20
C PRO A 58 -3.66 7.60 0.83
N GLU A 59 -3.49 8.92 0.64
CA GLU A 59 -2.95 9.48 -0.61
C GLU A 59 -1.47 9.11 -0.80
N TRP A 60 -0.71 9.09 0.29
CA TRP A 60 0.69 8.68 0.28
C TRP A 60 0.86 7.18 -0.07
N LEU A 61 0.03 6.30 0.50
CA LEU A 61 -0.03 4.88 0.16
C LEU A 61 -0.41 4.65 -1.31
N TRP A 62 -1.38 5.43 -1.81
CA TRP A 62 -1.74 5.43 -3.21
C TRP A 62 -0.53 5.78 -4.09
N GLY A 63 0.20 6.84 -3.75
CA GLY A 63 1.42 7.23 -4.46
C GLY A 63 2.47 6.12 -4.53
N ILE A 64 2.70 5.41 -3.42
CA ILE A 64 3.61 4.25 -3.38
C ILE A 64 3.14 3.13 -4.30
N GLY A 65 1.84 2.79 -4.28
CA GLY A 65 1.28 1.78 -5.17
C GLY A 65 1.46 2.14 -6.63
N MET A 66 1.21 3.41 -6.99
CA MET A 66 1.40 3.92 -8.34
C MET A 66 2.86 3.91 -8.77
N ASP A 67 3.77 4.35 -7.89
CA ASP A 67 5.21 4.33 -8.15
C ASP A 67 5.73 2.90 -8.36
N TYR A 68 5.21 1.94 -7.59
CA TYR A 68 5.53 0.52 -7.76
C TYR A 68 5.07 -0.01 -9.13
N LEU A 69 3.81 0.21 -9.49
CA LEU A 69 3.24 -0.25 -10.77
C LEU A 69 3.93 0.37 -11.99
N LYS A 70 4.47 1.59 -11.86
CA LYS A 70 5.25 2.24 -12.93
C LYS A 70 6.61 1.58 -13.19
N GLN A 71 7.19 0.89 -12.21
CA GLN A 71 8.45 0.16 -12.39
C GLN A 71 8.26 -1.14 -13.20
N GLY A 72 7.02 -1.61 -13.29
CA GLY A 72 6.62 -2.76 -14.08
C GLY A 72 5.25 -3.25 -13.61
N GLN A 73 4.40 -3.71 -14.52
CA GLN A 73 3.15 -4.37 -14.12
C GLN A 73 3.51 -5.71 -13.47
N PRO A 74 3.08 -5.95 -12.21
CA PRO A 74 3.36 -7.21 -11.56
C PRO A 74 2.57 -8.33 -12.24
N GLU A 75 3.19 -9.48 -12.47
CA GLU A 75 2.55 -10.66 -13.10
C GLU A 75 1.50 -11.32 -12.19
N GLU A 76 1.54 -11.02 -10.89
CA GLU A 76 0.60 -11.51 -9.88
C GLU A 76 0.31 -10.39 -8.87
N ARG A 77 -0.80 -10.48 -8.15
CA ARG A 77 -1.13 -9.53 -7.08
C ARG A 77 0.02 -9.41 -6.06
N LYS A 78 0.40 -8.19 -5.70
CA LYS A 78 1.49 -7.94 -4.73
C LYS A 78 1.00 -7.23 -3.49
N ARG A 79 1.66 -7.48 -2.36
CA ARG A 79 1.39 -6.80 -1.09
C ARG A 79 2.67 -6.13 -0.61
N LEU A 80 2.63 -4.80 -0.54
CA LEU A 80 3.70 -3.97 0.00
C LEU A 80 3.33 -3.60 1.44
N VAL A 81 4.17 -3.99 2.41
CA VAL A 81 3.95 -3.68 3.82
C VAL A 81 5.11 -2.84 4.34
N ILE A 82 4.79 -1.61 4.71
CA ILE A 82 5.74 -0.65 5.26
C ILE A 82 5.71 -0.73 6.78
N THR A 83 6.84 -1.15 7.33
CA THR A 83 7.06 -1.28 8.76
C THR A 83 8.04 -0.21 9.24
N VAL A 84 8.17 -0.06 10.55
CA VAL A 84 9.11 0.91 11.13
C VAL A 84 10.56 0.64 10.73
N GLN A 85 10.90 -0.62 10.41
CA GLN A 85 12.23 -1.02 9.96
C GLN A 85 12.57 -0.49 8.56
N ASP A 86 11.53 -0.16 7.78
CA ASP A 86 11.66 0.36 6.42
C ASP A 86 11.78 1.90 6.42
N VAL A 87 11.63 2.55 7.58
CA VAL A 87 11.78 4.00 7.76
C VAL A 87 13.17 4.29 8.30
N THR A 88 13.98 5.04 7.55
CA THR A 88 15.31 5.51 7.97
C THR A 88 15.38 7.02 7.79
N ASP A 89 15.89 7.74 8.79
CA ASP A 89 15.97 9.21 8.80
C ASP A 89 14.63 9.91 8.50
N GLY A 90 13.52 9.28 8.88
CA GLY A 90 12.17 9.81 8.67
C GLY A 90 11.59 9.59 7.27
N GLU A 91 12.27 8.82 6.42
CA GLU A 91 11.84 8.49 5.06
C GLU A 91 11.74 6.98 4.86
N VAL A 92 10.75 6.54 4.06
CA VAL A 92 10.62 5.13 3.69
C VAL A 92 11.61 4.77 2.60
N ASN A 93 12.34 3.68 2.80
CA ASN A 93 13.15 3.08 1.76
C ASN A 93 12.27 2.52 0.63
N LYS A 94 12.26 3.20 -0.51
CA LYS A 94 11.45 2.84 -1.71
C LYS A 94 12.04 1.70 -2.54
N ALA A 95 12.94 0.90 -1.99
CA ALA A 95 13.32 -0.39 -2.58
C ALA A 95 12.16 -1.38 -2.40
N TYR A 96 11.16 -1.30 -3.28
CA TYR A 96 9.87 -1.97 -3.13
C TYR A 96 9.95 -3.49 -2.96
N ASP A 97 10.96 -4.14 -3.54
CA ASP A 97 11.21 -5.57 -3.35
C ASP A 97 11.38 -5.96 -1.87
N ASN A 98 11.96 -5.06 -1.05
CA ASN A 98 12.14 -5.28 0.38
C ASN A 98 10.83 -5.13 1.18
N LEU A 99 9.82 -4.48 0.58
CA LEU A 99 8.51 -4.28 1.19
C LEU A 99 7.51 -5.39 0.84
N LEU A 100 7.84 -6.24 -0.15
CA LEU A 100 6.98 -7.34 -0.56
C LEU A 100 6.77 -8.33 0.58
N ARG A 101 5.50 -8.69 0.81
CA ARG A 101 5.09 -9.74 1.74
C ARG A 101 4.07 -10.63 1.04
N ASP A 102 4.07 -11.92 1.35
CA ASP A 102 3.05 -12.83 0.83
C ASP A 102 1.67 -12.46 1.37
N PHE A 103 0.59 -12.57 0.59
CA PHE A 103 -0.76 -12.24 1.06
C PHE A 103 -1.21 -13.07 2.27
N GLU A 104 -0.77 -14.33 2.33
CA GLU A 104 -0.59 -15.23 3.47
C GLU A 104 -0.25 -16.61 2.88
N ALA A 105 0.70 -17.34 3.47
CA ALA A 105 0.70 -18.79 3.33
C ALA A 105 -0.41 -19.31 4.27
N PRO A 106 -1.24 -20.29 3.86
CA PRO A 106 -2.23 -20.87 4.75
C PRO A 106 -1.50 -21.41 5.99
N PHE A 107 -1.93 -20.97 7.17
CA PHE A 107 -1.56 -21.62 8.43
C PHE A 107 -1.79 -23.13 8.25
N SER A 108 -0.69 -23.88 8.22
CA SER A 108 -0.68 -25.35 8.22
C SER A 108 -0.86 -25.86 9.63
#